data_AF-A0A495SPI2-F1
#
_entry.id   AF-A0A495SPI2-F1
#
_cell.length_a   1.000
_cell.length_b   1.000
_cell.length_c   1.000
_cell.angle_alpha   90.00
_cell.angle_beta   90.00
_cell.angle_gamma   90.00
#
_symmetry.space_group_name_H-M   'P 1'
#
loop_
_entity.id
_entity.type
_entity.pdbx_description
1 polymer ?
#
loop_
_entity_poly.entity_id
_entity_poly.type
_entity_poly.pdbx_seq_one_letter_code
_entity_poly.pdbx_strand_id
1 'polypeptide(L)'
;MSSMEANARWVLPTALAPLAWGANYYVTHAYLPAGHPLWGAVLRALPAGLLLLALARRRPHGPWWWRSALLGLLNTAVFFVLLYLASQLLPTSAAATVMAASPLAMLLTAWALAGRRPHRAHLVGAVVGLAGVALTLLGTGGAVGFGGLAASAAAMLVSSVGYVLAARWREGADPLAATSWQLTAGGLMLLPSAVAVEGAPPPMDTSTLLAFGYSTLIATALAFACWFAGLRQLPAGTVGLLGLLNPLTGVLLGTVLDGDAFGVRQGAGLALVTTGILLGLPRRGGARPDGARPEAAQPDALHPAPDAPDAPDAPDAPAGPSRVPDGRLPPEAGRRDPMAAASRAGDGPRQAWRCPTERDPPPVASPDNGRTAALSLQLTLAHRELRRRLAEVRANLGRPRPAGDDHLLTHCLAFCTALTNHHQGEDDGLFAQLLRERPDLAPTIAKLVEDHGFISAILTRVRDLTQQSAAGSPDADREAIARELDGLAAIMESHFGYEERALAAALDAGVDDDGWSRPVLQFGTP
;
A
#
# COMPACT_ATOMS: atom_id res chain seq x y z
N MET A 1 -4.25 14.66 19.42
CA MET A 1 -5.30 14.67 18.38
C MET A 1 -5.69 13.23 18.11
N SER A 2 -6.95 12.87 18.31
CA SER A 2 -7.39 11.47 18.21
C SER A 2 -7.30 10.97 16.77
N SER A 3 -7.13 9.66 16.54
CA SER A 3 -7.09 9.07 15.18
C SER A 3 -8.36 9.36 14.36
N MET A 4 -9.47 9.72 15.03
CA MET A 4 -10.69 10.20 14.40
C MET A 4 -10.53 11.60 13.78
N GLU A 5 -9.88 12.55 14.46
CA GLU A 5 -9.58 13.88 13.92
C GLU A 5 -8.57 13.79 12.75
N ALA A 6 -7.61 12.88 12.85
CA ALA A 6 -6.60 12.63 11.82
C ALA A 6 -7.19 12.00 10.53
N ASN A 7 -8.30 11.27 10.62
CA ASN A 7 -9.06 10.77 9.48
C ASN A 7 -10.01 11.84 8.92
N ALA A 8 -10.70 12.60 9.79
CA ALA A 8 -11.64 13.64 9.38
C ALA A 8 -11.00 14.72 8.48
N ARG A 9 -9.75 15.10 8.75
CA ARG A 9 -9.02 16.09 7.93
C ARG A 9 -8.83 15.67 6.46
N TRP A 10 -8.81 14.37 6.17
CA TRP A 10 -8.63 13.86 4.81
C TRP A 10 -9.95 13.55 4.10
N VAL A 11 -11.05 13.40 4.84
CA VAL A 11 -12.37 13.12 4.26
C VAL A 11 -12.83 14.25 3.33
N LEU A 12 -12.77 15.50 3.79
CA LEU A 12 -13.26 16.63 3.00
C LEU A 12 -12.45 16.86 1.70
N PRO A 13 -11.10 16.88 1.72
CA PRO A 13 -10.32 16.91 0.48
C PRO A 13 -10.62 15.72 -0.43
N THR A 14 -10.73 14.50 0.12
CA THR A 14 -11.00 13.31 -0.69
C THR A 14 -12.39 13.36 -1.33
N ALA A 15 -13.39 13.89 -0.62
CA ALA A 15 -14.75 14.07 -1.12
C ALA A 15 -14.85 15.11 -2.25
N LEU A 16 -13.95 16.11 -2.29
CA LEU A 16 -13.89 17.09 -3.36
C LEU A 16 -13.77 16.43 -4.74
N ALA A 17 -12.97 15.37 -4.86
CA ALA A 17 -12.72 14.71 -6.13
C ALA A 17 -13.98 14.11 -6.77
N PRO A 18 -14.74 13.21 -6.11
CA PRO A 18 -15.98 12.68 -6.66
C PRO A 18 -17.06 13.74 -6.82
N LEU A 19 -17.15 14.75 -5.94
CA LEU A 19 -18.05 15.90 -6.16
C LEU A 19 -17.71 16.64 -7.47
N ALA A 20 -16.43 16.93 -7.70
CA ALA A 20 -15.98 17.63 -8.89
C ALA A 20 -16.13 16.80 -10.17
N TRP A 21 -15.90 15.48 -10.11
CA TRP A 21 -16.19 14.57 -11.22
C TRP A 21 -17.67 14.51 -11.56
N GLY A 22 -18.54 14.46 -10.53
CA GLY A 22 -19.99 14.42 -10.70
C GLY A 22 -20.54 15.72 -11.28
N ALA A 23 -20.02 16.87 -10.83
CA ALA A 23 -20.36 18.16 -11.40
C ALA A 23 -19.84 18.36 -12.83
N ASN A 24 -18.78 17.66 -13.21
CA ASN A 24 -18.23 17.76 -14.55
C ASN A 24 -19.17 17.23 -15.65
N TYR A 25 -20.08 16.28 -15.35
CA TYR A 25 -21.11 15.87 -16.31
C TYR A 25 -21.99 17.07 -16.71
N TYR A 26 -22.51 17.78 -15.71
CA TYR A 26 -23.32 18.98 -15.90
C TYR A 26 -22.53 20.08 -16.62
N VAL A 27 -21.30 20.37 -16.16
CA VAL A 27 -20.48 21.41 -16.78
C VAL A 27 -20.19 21.12 -18.26
N THR A 28 -19.96 19.85 -18.60
CA THR A 28 -19.74 19.43 -19.99
C THR A 28 -21.01 19.60 -20.82
N HIS A 29 -22.15 19.14 -20.33
CA HIS A 29 -23.44 19.21 -21.03
C HIS A 29 -23.91 20.66 -21.23
N ALA A 30 -23.84 21.48 -20.18
CA ALA A 30 -24.45 22.81 -20.18
C ALA A 30 -23.57 23.90 -20.81
N TYR A 31 -22.24 23.80 -20.71
CA TYR A 31 -21.35 24.91 -21.06
C TYR A 31 -20.26 24.56 -22.08
N LEU A 32 -19.99 23.29 -22.38
CA LEU A 32 -18.95 22.92 -23.34
C LEU A 32 -19.55 22.60 -24.73
N PRO A 33 -18.84 22.88 -25.84
CA PRO A 33 -19.37 22.70 -27.19
C PRO A 33 -19.57 21.22 -27.58
N ALA A 34 -20.80 20.82 -27.93
CA ALA A 34 -21.12 19.42 -28.23
C ALA A 34 -20.37 18.83 -29.43
N GLY A 35 -20.02 19.66 -30.43
CA GLY A 35 -19.35 19.23 -31.66
C GLY A 35 -17.83 19.01 -31.56
N HIS A 36 -17.24 19.18 -30.37
CA HIS A 36 -15.79 19.20 -30.19
C HIS A 36 -15.28 18.23 -29.09
N PRO A 37 -15.63 16.93 -29.11
CA PRO A 37 -15.22 15.99 -28.08
C PRO A 37 -13.70 15.74 -28.00
N LEU A 38 -12.98 15.78 -29.12
CA LEU A 38 -11.52 15.62 -29.16
C LEU A 38 -10.84 16.85 -28.54
N TRP A 39 -11.23 18.07 -28.95
CA TRP A 39 -10.75 19.29 -28.30
C TRP A 39 -11.15 19.35 -26.83
N GLY A 40 -12.37 18.91 -26.50
CA GLY A 40 -12.84 18.82 -25.13
C GLY A 40 -11.93 17.96 -24.25
N ALA A 41 -11.55 16.78 -24.74
CA ALA A 41 -10.62 15.88 -24.07
C ALA A 41 -9.19 16.45 -24.01
N VAL A 42 -8.69 17.08 -25.08
CA VAL A 42 -7.35 17.72 -25.12
C VAL A 42 -7.25 18.86 -24.11
N LEU A 43 -8.21 19.79 -24.12
CA LEU A 43 -8.22 20.97 -23.25
C LEU A 43 -8.41 20.61 -21.77
N ARG A 44 -9.06 19.47 -21.49
CA ARG A 44 -9.14 18.87 -20.16
C ARG A 44 -7.83 18.19 -19.74
N ALA A 45 -7.31 17.29 -20.57
CA ALA A 45 -6.22 16.39 -20.20
C ALA A 45 -4.83 17.05 -20.25
N LEU A 46 -4.50 17.70 -21.38
CA LEU A 46 -3.14 18.14 -21.64
C LEU A 46 -2.70 19.24 -20.65
N PRO A 47 -3.47 20.31 -20.40
CA PRO A 47 -3.03 21.34 -19.47
C PRO A 47 -3.00 20.83 -18.01
N ALA A 48 -3.95 19.96 -17.62
CA ALA A 48 -3.95 19.34 -16.29
C ALA A 48 -2.73 18.42 -16.11
N GLY A 49 -2.37 17.64 -17.13
CA GLY A 49 -1.19 16.79 -17.14
C GLY A 49 0.09 17.58 -17.01
N LEU A 50 0.25 18.65 -17.79
CA LEU A 50 1.43 19.53 -17.73
C LEU A 50 1.54 20.24 -16.38
N LEU A 51 0.42 20.69 -15.81
CA LEU A 51 0.38 21.29 -14.47
C LEU A 51 0.82 20.29 -13.39
N LEU A 52 0.24 19.09 -13.39
CA LEU A 52 0.61 18.04 -12.44
C LEU A 52 2.05 17.57 -12.64
N LEU A 53 2.55 17.56 -13.87
CA LEU A 53 3.93 17.20 -14.18
C LEU A 53 4.91 18.26 -13.65
N ALA A 54 4.57 19.55 -13.77
CA ALA A 54 5.33 20.66 -13.21
C ALA A 54 5.38 20.64 -11.67
N LEU A 55 4.35 20.07 -11.01
CA LEU A 55 4.31 19.87 -9.56
C LEU A 55 5.06 18.60 -9.13
N ALA A 56 4.85 17.47 -9.82
CA ALA A 56 5.46 16.19 -9.46
C ALA A 56 6.95 16.13 -9.80
N ARG A 57 7.39 16.79 -10.88
CA ARG A 57 8.78 16.92 -11.34
C ARG A 57 9.57 15.60 -11.42
N ARG A 58 8.88 14.49 -11.68
CA ARG A 58 9.47 13.16 -11.82
C ARG A 58 9.26 12.62 -13.23
N ARG A 59 10.33 12.12 -13.83
CA ARG A 59 10.29 11.50 -15.16
C ARG A 59 9.99 10.00 -15.06
N PRO A 60 9.36 9.38 -16.07
CA PRO A 60 9.21 7.95 -16.13
C PRO A 60 10.60 7.31 -16.30
N HIS A 61 10.78 6.13 -15.74
CA HIS A 61 12.01 5.35 -15.87
C HIS A 61 11.68 3.97 -16.45
N GLY A 62 12.55 3.47 -17.33
CA GLY A 62 12.41 2.18 -17.99
C GLY A 62 11.04 1.98 -18.66
N PRO A 63 10.28 0.91 -18.33
CA PRO A 63 9.04 0.57 -19.01
C PRO A 63 7.90 1.58 -18.76
N TRP A 64 8.05 2.51 -17.80
CA TRP A 64 7.02 3.49 -17.49
C TRP A 64 6.77 4.51 -18.60
N TRP A 65 7.67 4.65 -19.58
CA TRP A 65 7.41 5.48 -20.76
C TRP A 65 6.23 4.95 -21.57
N TRP A 66 6.31 3.70 -22.04
CA TRP A 66 5.25 3.11 -22.84
C TRP A 66 4.02 2.74 -21.99
N ARG A 67 4.20 2.33 -20.72
CA ARG A 67 3.07 2.07 -19.82
C ARG A 67 2.26 3.32 -19.58
N SER A 68 2.90 4.47 -19.33
CA SER A 68 2.18 5.75 -19.16
C SER A 68 1.51 6.20 -20.46
N ALA A 69 2.12 5.96 -21.62
CA ALA A 69 1.50 6.25 -22.91
C ALA A 69 0.26 5.37 -23.16
N LEU A 70 0.35 4.06 -22.92
CA LEU A 70 -0.77 3.14 -23.08
C LEU A 70 -1.89 3.41 -22.08
N LEU A 71 -1.56 3.62 -20.80
CA LEU A 71 -2.54 4.01 -19.79
C LEU A 71 -3.13 5.40 -20.10
N GLY A 72 -2.34 6.33 -20.63
CA GLY A 72 -2.81 7.61 -21.14
C GLY A 72 -3.76 7.45 -22.32
N LEU A 73 -3.51 6.52 -23.23
CA LEU A 73 -4.43 6.22 -24.32
C LEU A 73 -5.77 5.69 -23.79
N LEU A 74 -5.74 4.73 -22.87
CA LEU A 74 -6.95 4.05 -22.37
C LEU A 74 -7.75 4.90 -21.37
N ASN A 75 -7.10 5.43 -20.33
CA ASN A 75 -7.74 6.10 -19.20
C ASN A 75 -7.82 7.62 -19.35
N THR A 76 -7.12 8.21 -20.31
CA THR A 76 -7.22 9.65 -20.58
C THR A 76 -7.82 9.88 -21.95
N ALA A 77 -7.14 9.47 -23.02
CA ALA A 77 -7.50 9.87 -24.38
C ALA A 77 -8.86 9.32 -24.80
N VAL A 78 -8.95 8.00 -24.99
CA VAL A 78 -10.19 7.35 -25.42
C VAL A 78 -11.29 7.54 -24.37
N PHE A 79 -10.96 7.39 -23.09
CA PHE A 79 -11.91 7.59 -22.00
C PHE A 79 -12.51 8.99 -21.96
N PHE A 80 -11.72 10.08 -22.01
CA PHE A 80 -12.27 11.44 -21.93
C PHE A 80 -13.09 11.80 -23.16
N VAL A 81 -12.70 11.34 -24.36
CA VAL A 81 -13.49 11.57 -25.58
C VAL A 81 -14.87 10.90 -25.45
N LEU A 82 -14.89 9.62 -25.04
CA LEU A 82 -16.14 8.88 -24.87
C LEU A 82 -16.98 9.44 -23.71
N LEU A 83 -16.35 9.89 -22.63
CA LEU A 83 -17.03 10.53 -21.50
C LEU A 83 -17.64 11.88 -21.90
N TYR A 84 -16.93 12.65 -22.72
CA TYR A 84 -17.44 13.91 -23.27
C TYR A 84 -18.65 13.65 -24.18
N LEU A 85 -18.53 12.70 -25.11
CA LEU A 85 -19.65 12.28 -25.96
C LEU A 85 -20.85 11.79 -25.13
N ALA A 86 -20.62 10.95 -24.12
CA ALA A 86 -21.68 10.48 -23.24
C ALA A 86 -22.37 11.65 -22.52
N SER A 87 -21.61 12.62 -22.03
CA SER A 87 -22.15 13.79 -21.32
C SER A 87 -22.93 14.74 -22.25
N GLN A 88 -22.60 14.79 -23.54
CA GLN A 88 -23.30 15.62 -24.52
C GLN A 88 -24.54 14.93 -25.13
N LEU A 89 -24.57 13.60 -25.13
CA LEU A 89 -25.63 12.80 -25.75
C LEU A 89 -26.66 12.25 -24.76
N LEU A 90 -26.37 12.34 -23.46
CA LEU A 90 -27.25 11.88 -22.39
C LEU A 90 -27.59 13.03 -21.44
N PRO A 91 -28.81 13.04 -20.88
CA PRO A 91 -29.10 13.85 -19.70
C PRO A 91 -28.06 13.61 -18.60
N THR A 92 -27.67 14.67 -17.91
CA THR A 92 -26.61 14.64 -16.87
C THR A 92 -26.86 13.55 -15.82
N SER A 93 -28.11 13.43 -15.34
CA SER A 93 -28.49 12.41 -14.35
C SER A 93 -28.37 10.99 -14.89
N ALA A 94 -28.65 10.77 -16.18
CA ALA A 94 -28.53 9.48 -16.84
C ALA A 94 -27.06 9.09 -17.04
N ALA A 95 -26.23 10.00 -17.56
CA ALA A 95 -24.79 9.78 -17.74
C ALA A 95 -24.11 9.39 -16.41
N ALA A 96 -24.41 10.14 -15.34
CA ALA A 96 -23.86 9.88 -14.01
C ALA A 96 -24.29 8.50 -13.46
N THR A 97 -25.55 8.12 -13.65
CA THR A 97 -26.08 6.84 -13.15
C THR A 97 -25.54 5.64 -13.92
N VAL A 98 -25.36 5.74 -15.24
CA VAL A 98 -24.73 4.67 -16.04
C VAL A 98 -23.28 4.49 -15.59
N MET A 99 -22.52 5.58 -15.48
CA MET A 99 -21.11 5.53 -15.05
C MET A 99 -20.93 5.05 -13.60
N ALA A 100 -21.95 5.17 -12.76
CA ALA A 100 -21.94 4.64 -11.40
C ALA A 100 -21.68 3.13 -11.36
N ALA A 101 -22.00 2.39 -12.44
CA ALA A 101 -21.72 0.95 -12.54
C ALA A 101 -20.26 0.62 -12.93
N SER A 102 -19.38 1.61 -13.07
CA SER A 102 -17.95 1.41 -13.38
C SER A 102 -17.21 0.43 -12.44
N PRO A 103 -17.48 0.35 -11.11
CA PRO A 103 -16.84 -0.66 -10.27
C PRO A 103 -17.20 -2.09 -10.66
N LEU A 104 -18.41 -2.31 -11.19
CA LEU A 104 -18.86 -3.61 -11.66
C LEU A 104 -18.17 -3.99 -12.98
N ALA A 105 -18.07 -3.04 -13.91
CA ALA A 105 -17.30 -3.23 -15.14
C ALA A 105 -15.82 -3.54 -14.83
N MET A 106 -15.22 -2.83 -13.87
CA MET A 106 -13.86 -3.06 -13.43
C MET A 106 -13.69 -4.47 -12.82
N LEU A 107 -14.62 -4.91 -11.97
CA LEU A 107 -14.62 -6.27 -11.41
C LEU A 107 -14.67 -7.34 -12.51
N LEU A 108 -15.61 -7.21 -13.45
CA LEU A 108 -15.78 -8.19 -14.54
C LEU A 108 -14.54 -8.21 -15.46
N THR A 109 -13.97 -7.05 -15.74
CA THR A 109 -12.75 -6.91 -16.54
C THR A 109 -11.53 -7.52 -15.82
N ALA A 110 -11.41 -7.28 -14.50
CA ALA A 110 -10.38 -7.89 -13.67
C ALA A 110 -10.51 -9.42 -13.65
N TRP A 111 -11.72 -9.95 -13.54
CA TRP A 111 -11.97 -11.39 -13.63
C TRP A 111 -11.57 -11.95 -15.00
N ALA A 112 -12.01 -11.34 -16.10
CA ALA A 112 -11.71 -11.79 -17.45
C ALA A 112 -10.20 -11.80 -17.74
N LEU A 113 -9.47 -10.79 -17.28
CA LEU A 113 -8.02 -10.67 -17.52
C LEU A 113 -7.18 -11.49 -16.54
N ALA A 114 -7.61 -11.67 -15.29
CA ALA A 114 -6.81 -12.29 -14.21
C ALA A 114 -7.21 -13.72 -13.84
N GLY A 115 -8.31 -14.24 -14.40
CA GLY A 115 -8.74 -15.64 -14.25
C GLY A 115 -9.25 -16.04 -12.86
N ARG A 116 -9.15 -15.17 -11.84
CA ARG A 116 -9.66 -15.46 -10.49
C ARG A 116 -11.15 -15.21 -10.41
N ARG A 117 -11.93 -16.26 -10.16
CA ARG A 117 -13.39 -16.18 -10.09
C ARG A 117 -13.84 -15.23 -8.96
N PRO A 118 -14.73 -14.26 -9.25
CA PRO A 118 -15.27 -13.38 -8.23
C PRO A 118 -16.15 -14.17 -7.26
N HIS A 119 -16.14 -13.75 -6.00
CA HIS A 119 -17.02 -14.31 -4.97
C HIS A 119 -18.49 -14.14 -5.37
N ARG A 120 -19.37 -15.07 -4.98
CA ARG A 120 -20.81 -15.04 -5.34
C ARG A 120 -21.47 -13.70 -5.00
N ALA A 121 -21.09 -13.09 -3.88
CA ALA A 121 -21.58 -11.77 -3.47
C ALA A 121 -21.29 -10.67 -4.51
N HIS A 122 -20.10 -10.68 -5.12
CA HIS A 122 -19.74 -9.70 -6.13
C HIS A 122 -20.50 -9.93 -7.45
N LEU A 123 -20.78 -11.20 -7.80
CA LEU A 123 -21.62 -11.54 -8.96
C LEU A 123 -23.07 -11.08 -8.75
N VAL A 124 -23.64 -11.30 -7.57
CA VAL A 124 -24.97 -10.79 -7.21
C VAL A 124 -24.98 -9.27 -7.26
N GLY A 125 -23.97 -8.61 -6.70
CA GLY A 125 -23.82 -7.15 -6.78
C GLY A 125 -23.76 -6.63 -8.22
N ALA A 126 -23.05 -7.35 -9.11
CA ALA A 126 -22.99 -7.02 -10.53
C ALA A 126 -24.35 -7.12 -11.23
N VAL A 127 -25.09 -8.21 -10.98
CA VAL A 127 -26.45 -8.39 -11.54
C VAL A 127 -27.40 -7.31 -11.02
N VAL A 128 -27.37 -7.02 -9.72
CA VAL A 128 -28.22 -5.99 -9.10
C VAL A 128 -27.89 -4.61 -9.67
N GLY A 129 -26.61 -4.26 -9.82
CA GLY A 129 -26.24 -2.97 -10.37
C GLY A 129 -26.54 -2.83 -11.86
N LEU A 130 -26.35 -3.88 -12.66
CA LEU A 130 -26.77 -3.89 -14.08
C LEU A 130 -28.28 -3.73 -14.22
N ALA A 131 -29.07 -4.39 -13.37
CA ALA A 131 -30.52 -4.19 -13.31
C ALA A 131 -30.89 -2.75 -12.92
N GLY A 132 -30.14 -2.14 -12.00
CA GLY A 132 -30.27 -0.74 -11.66
C GLY A 132 -30.04 0.21 -12.83
N VAL A 133 -28.95 -0.01 -13.60
CA VAL A 133 -28.68 0.76 -14.83
C VAL A 133 -29.83 0.60 -15.82
N ALA A 134 -30.28 -0.63 -16.09
CA ALA A 134 -31.40 -0.88 -16.98
C ALA A 134 -32.69 -0.16 -16.54
N LEU A 135 -33.00 -0.16 -15.23
CA LEU A 135 -34.18 0.50 -14.68
C LEU A 135 -34.10 2.03 -14.84
N THR A 136 -32.92 2.63 -14.65
CA THR A 136 -32.70 4.07 -14.89
C THR A 136 -32.99 4.43 -16.34
N LEU A 137 -32.53 3.60 -17.29
CA LEU A 137 -32.74 3.82 -18.73
C LEU A 137 -34.21 3.66 -19.16
N LEU A 138 -34.98 2.81 -18.48
CA LEU A 138 -36.44 2.72 -18.68
C LEU A 138 -37.19 3.92 -18.08
N GLY A 139 -36.56 4.64 -17.15
CA GLY A 139 -37.12 5.78 -16.44
C GLY A 139 -36.96 7.12 -17.15
N THR A 140 -35.90 7.28 -17.95
CA THR A 140 -35.67 8.46 -18.80
C THR A 140 -36.77 8.57 -19.85
N GLY A 141 -37.71 9.51 -19.66
CA GLY A 141 -38.92 9.67 -20.49
C GLY A 141 -38.70 10.16 -21.93
N GLY A 142 -37.47 10.19 -22.42
CA GLY A 142 -37.10 10.52 -23.80
C GLY A 142 -36.34 9.37 -24.46
N ALA A 143 -36.24 9.39 -25.78
CA ALA A 143 -35.38 8.46 -26.51
C ALA A 143 -33.92 8.71 -26.12
N VAL A 144 -33.42 7.98 -25.12
CA VAL A 144 -32.01 7.96 -24.79
C VAL A 144 -31.25 7.56 -26.06
N GLY A 145 -30.43 8.46 -26.58
CA GLY A 145 -29.66 8.20 -27.78
C GLY A 145 -28.76 6.99 -27.55
N PHE A 146 -28.96 5.92 -28.33
CA PHE A 146 -28.11 4.72 -28.27
C PHE A 146 -26.62 5.07 -28.32
N GLY A 147 -26.25 6.11 -29.08
CA GLY A 147 -24.89 6.63 -29.15
C GLY A 147 -24.32 7.08 -27.80
N GLY A 148 -25.09 7.81 -26.98
CA GLY A 148 -24.65 8.25 -25.66
C GLY A 148 -24.47 7.08 -24.68
N LEU A 149 -25.39 6.13 -24.71
CA LEU A 149 -25.30 4.92 -23.89
C LEU A 149 -24.10 4.04 -24.30
N ALA A 150 -23.92 3.84 -25.62
CA ALA A 150 -22.79 3.11 -26.17
C ALA A 150 -21.46 3.80 -25.82
N ALA A 151 -21.39 5.13 -25.91
CA ALA A 151 -20.22 5.91 -25.51
C ALA A 151 -19.92 5.73 -24.01
N SER A 152 -20.93 5.83 -23.14
CA SER A 152 -20.77 5.64 -21.69
C SER A 152 -20.31 4.22 -21.35
N ALA A 153 -20.90 3.19 -21.97
CA ALA A 153 -20.51 1.80 -21.75
C ALA A 153 -19.10 1.52 -22.26
N ALA A 154 -18.74 2.04 -23.45
CA ALA A 154 -17.39 1.93 -23.99
C ALA A 154 -16.37 2.66 -23.12
N ALA A 155 -16.70 3.85 -22.60
CA ALA A 155 -15.86 4.60 -21.66
C ALA A 155 -15.59 3.79 -20.39
N MET A 156 -16.62 3.17 -19.81
CA MET A 156 -16.47 2.29 -18.64
C MET A 156 -15.58 1.08 -18.94
N LEU A 157 -15.76 0.42 -20.08
CA LEU A 157 -14.99 -0.77 -20.44
C LEU A 157 -13.52 -0.46 -20.72
N VAL A 158 -13.24 0.59 -21.51
CA VAL A 158 -11.86 0.98 -21.84
C VAL A 158 -11.10 1.42 -20.60
N SER A 159 -11.74 2.22 -19.73
CA SER A 159 -11.15 2.64 -18.46
C SER A 159 -10.98 1.46 -17.50
N SER A 160 -11.92 0.52 -17.46
CA SER A 160 -11.78 -0.70 -16.65
C SER A 160 -10.54 -1.51 -17.04
N VAL A 161 -10.28 -1.68 -18.34
CA VAL A 161 -9.06 -2.34 -18.82
C VAL A 161 -7.82 -1.56 -18.37
N GLY A 162 -7.80 -0.25 -18.58
CA GLY A 162 -6.67 0.59 -18.20
C GLY A 162 -6.41 0.59 -16.68
N TYR A 163 -7.45 0.66 -15.84
CA TYR A 163 -7.31 0.56 -14.38
C TYR A 163 -6.82 -0.82 -13.92
N VAL A 164 -7.27 -1.91 -14.54
CA VAL A 164 -6.76 -3.25 -14.24
C VAL A 164 -5.28 -3.37 -14.61
N LEU A 165 -4.86 -2.83 -15.75
CA LEU A 165 -3.45 -2.78 -16.14
C LEU A 165 -2.62 -1.90 -15.20
N ALA A 166 -3.14 -0.72 -14.81
CA ALA A 166 -2.49 0.17 -13.85
C ALA A 166 -2.29 -0.52 -12.49
N ALA A 167 -3.28 -1.27 -12.01
CA ALA A 167 -3.19 -2.03 -10.78
C ALA A 167 -2.15 -3.18 -10.84
N ARG A 168 -1.93 -3.76 -12.03
CA ARG A 168 -0.89 -4.78 -12.28
C ARG A 168 0.51 -4.20 -12.33
N TRP A 169 0.67 -2.98 -12.85
CA TRP A 169 1.98 -2.36 -13.03
C TRP A 169 2.40 -1.44 -11.88
N ARG A 170 1.66 -1.38 -10.78
CA ARG A 170 1.81 -0.39 -9.70
C ARG A 170 3.21 -0.24 -9.07
N GLU A 171 4.06 -1.25 -9.21
CA GLU A 171 5.41 -1.25 -8.64
C GLU A 171 6.28 -0.13 -9.24
N GLY A 172 6.97 0.62 -8.37
CA GLY A 172 7.93 1.64 -8.80
C GLY A 172 7.34 3.01 -9.15
N ALA A 173 6.02 3.18 -9.34
CA ALA A 173 5.42 4.47 -9.69
C ALA A 173 4.87 5.25 -8.50
N ASP A 174 5.18 6.56 -8.47
CA ASP A 174 4.38 7.51 -7.70
C ASP A 174 3.04 7.76 -8.44
N PRO A 175 1.86 7.57 -7.81
CA PRO A 175 0.57 7.67 -8.48
C PRO A 175 0.29 9.02 -9.14
N LEU A 176 0.72 10.11 -8.49
CA LEU A 176 0.53 11.46 -9.02
C LEU A 176 1.45 11.70 -10.23
N ALA A 177 2.72 11.32 -10.14
CA ALA A 177 3.64 11.36 -11.27
C ALA A 177 3.13 10.49 -12.44
N ALA A 178 2.71 9.26 -12.19
CA ALA A 178 2.18 8.37 -13.22
C ALA A 178 0.92 8.94 -13.89
N THR A 179 0.01 9.56 -13.12
CA THR A 179 -1.19 10.21 -13.66
C THR A 179 -0.83 11.45 -14.47
N SER A 180 0.16 12.25 -14.04
CA SER A 180 0.62 13.42 -14.80
C SER A 180 1.14 13.04 -16.18
N TRP A 181 1.89 11.93 -16.30
CA TRP A 181 2.35 11.39 -17.58
C TRP A 181 1.24 10.75 -18.41
N GLN A 182 0.27 10.08 -17.80
CA GLN A 182 -0.91 9.56 -18.51
C GLN A 182 -1.76 10.69 -19.11
N LEU A 183 -1.97 11.78 -18.36
CA LEU A 183 -2.71 12.95 -18.83
C LEU A 183 -1.97 13.67 -19.96
N THR A 184 -0.67 13.90 -19.77
CA THR A 184 0.17 14.56 -20.77
C THR A 184 0.28 13.73 -22.05
N ALA A 185 0.60 12.43 -21.94
CA ALA A 185 0.73 11.55 -23.10
C ALA A 185 -0.62 11.38 -23.82
N GLY A 186 -1.71 11.13 -23.08
CA GLY A 186 -3.05 11.01 -23.65
C GLY A 186 -3.49 12.29 -24.38
N GLY A 187 -3.26 13.46 -23.78
CA GLY A 187 -3.55 14.76 -24.40
C GLY A 187 -2.72 15.02 -25.65
N LEU A 188 -1.42 14.71 -25.62
CA LEU A 188 -0.52 14.83 -26.79
C LEU A 188 -0.90 13.86 -27.91
N MET A 189 -1.34 12.65 -27.59
CA MET A 189 -1.80 11.66 -28.58
C MET A 189 -3.11 12.08 -29.24
N LEU A 190 -4.00 12.75 -28.50
CA LEU A 190 -5.27 13.26 -29.05
C LEU A 190 -5.13 14.52 -29.90
N LEU A 191 -4.14 15.38 -29.59
CA LEU A 191 -4.01 16.69 -30.22
C LEU A 191 -3.96 16.62 -31.77
N PRO A 192 -3.17 15.72 -32.41
CA PRO A 192 -3.21 15.57 -33.87
C PRO A 192 -4.58 15.16 -34.40
N SER A 193 -5.29 14.27 -33.69
CA SER A 193 -6.63 13.83 -34.09
C SER A 193 -7.64 14.97 -33.96
N ALA A 194 -7.56 15.78 -32.90
CA ALA A 194 -8.42 16.97 -32.73
C ALA A 194 -8.24 17.96 -33.90
N VAL A 195 -6.99 18.26 -34.25
CA VAL A 195 -6.68 19.15 -35.39
C VAL A 195 -7.13 18.55 -36.72
N ALA A 196 -6.92 17.25 -36.94
CA ALA A 196 -7.24 16.60 -38.21
C ALA A 196 -8.75 16.38 -38.43
N VAL A 197 -9.51 16.11 -37.37
CA VAL A 197 -10.95 15.76 -37.46
C VAL A 197 -11.86 16.95 -37.16
N GLU A 198 -11.55 17.74 -36.13
CA GLU A 198 -12.38 18.86 -35.69
C GLU A 198 -11.85 20.22 -36.18
N GLY A 199 -10.62 20.27 -36.69
CA GLY A 199 -10.02 21.49 -37.21
C GLY A 199 -9.56 22.43 -36.10
N ALA A 200 -9.92 23.72 -36.22
CA ALA A 200 -9.55 24.73 -35.24
C ALA A 200 -10.21 24.46 -33.87
N PRO A 201 -9.58 24.89 -32.75
CA PRO A 201 -10.20 24.84 -31.44
C PRO A 201 -11.59 25.52 -31.44
N PRO A 202 -12.52 25.07 -30.59
CA PRO A 202 -13.83 25.69 -30.49
C PRO A 202 -13.71 27.18 -30.13
N PRO A 203 -14.69 28.02 -30.53
CA PRO A 203 -14.73 29.41 -30.10
C PRO A 203 -14.82 29.48 -28.57
N MET A 204 -13.96 30.30 -27.97
CA MET A 204 -13.84 30.44 -26.52
C MET A 204 -14.51 31.74 -26.09
N ASP A 205 -15.79 31.67 -25.71
CA ASP A 205 -16.40 32.74 -24.94
C ASP A 205 -16.01 32.62 -23.44
N THR A 206 -16.37 33.63 -22.64
CA THR A 206 -16.01 33.63 -21.21
C THR A 206 -16.59 32.42 -20.47
N SER A 207 -17.81 31.99 -20.82
CA SER A 207 -18.47 30.85 -20.21
C SER A 207 -17.73 29.54 -20.49
N THR A 208 -17.42 29.27 -21.76
CA THR A 208 -16.66 28.10 -22.21
C THR A 208 -15.26 28.08 -21.61
N LEU A 209 -14.60 29.24 -21.53
CA LEU A 209 -13.27 29.36 -20.91
C LEU A 209 -13.32 28.99 -19.41
N LEU A 210 -14.32 29.48 -18.67
CA LEU A 210 -14.51 29.13 -17.25
C LEU A 210 -14.85 27.65 -17.08
N ALA A 211 -15.68 27.09 -17.96
CA ALA A 211 -16.05 25.67 -17.94
C ALA A 211 -14.85 24.75 -18.22
N PHE A 212 -13.98 25.10 -19.18
CA PHE A 212 -12.71 24.40 -19.38
C PHE A 212 -11.76 24.60 -18.20
N GLY A 213 -11.68 25.82 -17.66
CA GLY A 213 -10.88 26.12 -16.47
C GLY A 213 -11.29 25.25 -15.27
N TYR A 214 -12.58 25.12 -15.02
CA TYR A 214 -13.13 24.20 -14.02
C TYR A 214 -12.78 22.74 -14.34
N SER A 215 -13.03 22.29 -15.56
CA SER A 215 -12.83 20.90 -15.99
C SER A 215 -11.37 20.47 -15.81
N THR A 216 -10.44 21.35 -16.16
CA THR A 216 -8.99 21.10 -16.14
C THR A 216 -8.40 21.26 -14.75
N LEU A 217 -8.66 22.39 -14.08
CA LEU A 217 -8.00 22.72 -12.81
C LEU A 217 -8.67 22.00 -11.63
N ILE A 218 -10.00 22.04 -11.57
CA ILE A 218 -10.76 21.54 -10.41
C ILE A 218 -11.10 20.06 -10.60
N ALA A 219 -11.84 19.74 -11.67
CA ALA A 219 -12.35 18.38 -11.91
C ALA A 219 -11.30 17.39 -12.42
N THR A 220 -10.08 17.84 -12.75
CA THR A 220 -8.98 16.97 -13.18
C THR A 220 -7.76 17.11 -12.26
N ALA A 221 -7.03 18.22 -12.31
CA ALA A 221 -5.76 18.34 -11.59
C ALA A 221 -5.93 18.27 -10.06
N LEU A 222 -6.75 19.14 -9.49
CA LEU A 222 -6.99 19.19 -8.05
C LEU A 222 -7.71 17.92 -7.56
N ALA A 223 -8.74 17.46 -8.28
CA ALA A 223 -9.46 16.23 -7.96
C ALA A 223 -8.52 15.02 -7.88
N PHE A 224 -7.65 14.80 -8.86
CA PHE A 224 -6.69 13.68 -8.80
C PHE A 224 -5.71 13.82 -7.62
N ALA A 225 -5.17 15.02 -7.39
CA ALA A 225 -4.26 15.25 -6.28
C ALA A 225 -4.92 14.95 -4.92
N CYS A 226 -6.13 15.46 -4.70
CA CYS A 226 -6.91 15.21 -3.49
C CYS A 226 -7.32 13.74 -3.34
N TRP A 227 -7.74 13.09 -4.42
CA TRP A 227 -8.11 11.68 -4.41
C TRP A 227 -6.95 10.76 -4.05
N PHE A 228 -5.77 10.96 -4.65
CA PHE A 228 -4.59 10.17 -4.33
C PHE A 228 -4.05 10.48 -2.94
N ALA A 229 -4.13 11.72 -2.47
CA ALA A 229 -3.82 12.04 -1.08
C ALA A 229 -4.76 11.29 -0.12
N GLY A 230 -6.06 11.24 -0.43
CA GLY A 230 -7.05 10.45 0.29
C GLY A 230 -6.75 8.96 0.32
N LEU A 231 -6.47 8.35 -0.83
CA LEU A 231 -6.12 6.92 -0.94
C LEU A 231 -4.88 6.53 -0.11
N ARG A 232 -3.96 7.46 0.15
CA ARG A 232 -2.76 7.21 0.97
C ARG A 232 -3.05 7.26 2.46
N GLN A 233 -4.14 7.90 2.88
CA GLN A 233 -4.39 8.25 4.28
C GLN A 233 -5.68 7.64 4.83
N LEU A 234 -6.63 7.29 3.98
CA LEU A 234 -7.92 6.74 4.36
C LEU A 234 -8.02 5.26 3.98
N PRO A 235 -8.76 4.44 4.77
CA PRO A 235 -9.06 3.07 4.40
C PRO A 235 -9.77 2.99 3.05
N ALA A 236 -9.45 1.98 2.23
CA ALA A 236 -10.04 1.80 0.91
C ALA A 236 -11.57 1.74 0.91
N GLY A 237 -12.18 1.18 1.97
CA GLY A 237 -13.64 1.18 2.15
C GLY A 237 -14.22 2.58 2.30
N THR A 238 -13.57 3.46 3.07
CA THR A 238 -13.98 4.87 3.24
C THR A 238 -13.88 5.62 1.92
N VAL A 239 -12.76 5.48 1.21
CA VAL A 239 -12.58 6.14 -0.10
C VAL A 239 -13.59 5.62 -1.13
N GLY A 240 -13.88 4.31 -1.11
CA GLY A 240 -14.94 3.71 -1.92
C GLY A 240 -16.32 4.30 -1.65
N LEU A 241 -16.67 4.52 -0.37
CA LEU A 241 -17.91 5.20 0.02
C LEU A 241 -17.95 6.66 -0.43
N LEU A 242 -16.84 7.40 -0.28
CA LEU A 242 -16.73 8.77 -0.79
C LEU A 242 -16.89 8.83 -2.30
N GLY A 243 -16.40 7.82 -3.02
CA GLY A 243 -16.59 7.69 -4.47
C GLY A 243 -18.06 7.70 -4.92
N LEU A 244 -18.99 7.27 -4.06
CA LEU A 244 -20.43 7.32 -4.35
C LEU A 244 -20.95 8.75 -4.48
N LEU A 245 -20.25 9.77 -3.97
CA LEU A 245 -20.62 11.17 -4.15
C LEU A 245 -20.65 11.60 -5.63
N ASN A 246 -19.90 10.92 -6.50
CA ASN A 246 -19.84 11.22 -7.92
C ASN A 246 -21.22 11.09 -8.61
N PRO A 247 -21.85 9.90 -8.63
CA PRO A 247 -23.18 9.78 -9.22
C PRO A 247 -24.26 10.58 -8.48
N LEU A 248 -24.16 10.74 -7.15
CA LEU A 248 -25.10 11.59 -6.41
C LEU A 248 -25.04 13.05 -6.88
N THR A 249 -23.84 13.58 -7.10
CA THR A 249 -23.66 14.97 -7.53
C THR A 249 -24.15 15.17 -8.96
N GLY A 250 -23.85 14.23 -9.87
CA GLY A 250 -24.33 14.28 -11.24
C GLY A 250 -25.86 14.24 -11.32
N VAL A 251 -26.50 13.37 -10.56
CA VAL A 251 -27.98 13.33 -10.47
C VAL A 251 -28.54 14.60 -9.85
N LEU A 252 -27.97 15.10 -8.75
CA LEU A 252 -28.46 16.31 -8.10
C LEU A 252 -28.39 17.53 -9.05
N LEU A 253 -27.26 17.73 -9.72
CA LEU A 253 -27.10 18.86 -10.64
C LEU A 253 -27.93 18.67 -11.92
N GLY A 254 -28.01 17.45 -12.44
CA GLY A 254 -28.88 17.13 -13.58
C GLY A 254 -30.35 17.47 -13.32
N THR A 255 -30.83 17.15 -12.12
CA THR A 255 -32.23 17.37 -11.74
C THR A 255 -32.55 18.79 -11.35
N VAL A 256 -31.66 19.44 -10.58
CA VAL A 256 -31.90 20.79 -10.05
C VAL A 256 -31.55 21.88 -11.06
N LEU A 257 -30.47 21.72 -11.82
CA LEU A 257 -29.97 22.76 -12.73
C LEU A 257 -30.34 22.49 -14.19
N ASP A 258 -30.21 21.26 -14.66
CA ASP A 258 -30.56 20.87 -16.05
C ASP A 258 -32.07 20.63 -16.23
N GLY A 259 -32.81 20.49 -15.13
CA GLY A 259 -34.25 20.20 -15.16
C GLY A 259 -34.57 18.77 -15.63
N ASP A 260 -33.63 17.84 -15.52
CA ASP A 260 -33.83 16.44 -15.88
C ASP A 260 -35.06 15.87 -15.17
N ALA A 261 -35.97 15.25 -15.93
CA ALA A 261 -37.07 14.49 -15.35
C ALA A 261 -36.49 13.30 -14.57
N PHE A 262 -36.51 13.38 -13.24
CA PHE A 262 -36.07 12.32 -12.35
C PHE A 262 -37.26 11.70 -11.64
N GLY A 263 -37.75 10.62 -12.24
CA GLY A 263 -38.86 9.84 -11.74
C GLY A 263 -38.44 8.73 -10.80
N VAL A 264 -39.45 8.08 -10.22
CA VAL A 264 -39.30 6.94 -9.30
C VAL A 264 -38.40 5.85 -9.86
N ARG A 265 -38.45 5.59 -11.18
CA ARG A 265 -37.61 4.58 -11.84
C ARG A 265 -36.12 4.91 -11.83
N GLN A 266 -35.73 6.16 -12.06
CA GLN A 266 -34.32 6.57 -11.98
C GLN A 266 -33.81 6.55 -10.54
N GLY A 267 -34.64 6.96 -9.57
CA GLY A 267 -34.32 6.84 -8.15
C GLY A 267 -34.11 5.39 -7.71
N ALA A 268 -35.02 4.48 -8.09
CA ALA A 268 -34.88 3.06 -7.82
C ALA A 268 -33.66 2.44 -8.54
N GLY A 269 -33.39 2.85 -9.78
CA GLY A 269 -32.23 2.40 -10.54
C GLY A 269 -30.90 2.82 -9.89
N LEU A 270 -30.77 4.09 -9.47
CA LEU A 270 -29.62 4.57 -8.71
C LEU A 270 -29.44 3.79 -7.40
N ALA A 271 -30.52 3.56 -6.64
CA ALA A 271 -30.47 2.79 -5.41
C ALA A 271 -29.99 1.35 -5.62
N LEU A 272 -30.43 0.70 -6.71
CA LEU A 272 -29.95 -0.64 -7.09
C LEU A 272 -28.47 -0.62 -7.49
N VAL A 273 -28.01 0.37 -8.26
CA VAL A 273 -26.58 0.51 -8.60
C VAL A 273 -25.75 0.68 -7.33
N THR A 274 -26.12 1.58 -6.43
CA THR A 274 -25.42 1.79 -5.17
C THR A 274 -25.41 0.51 -4.32
N THR A 275 -26.55 -0.18 -4.21
CA THR A 275 -26.65 -1.45 -3.48
C THR A 275 -25.75 -2.52 -4.09
N GLY A 276 -25.72 -2.63 -5.42
CA GLY A 276 -24.85 -3.57 -6.14
C GLY A 276 -23.36 -3.32 -5.85
N ILE A 277 -22.94 -2.05 -5.81
CA ILE A 277 -21.57 -1.65 -5.44
C ILE A 277 -21.27 -2.03 -3.98
N LEU A 278 -22.20 -1.73 -3.06
CA LEU A 278 -22.02 -2.04 -1.62
C LEU A 278 -21.93 -3.54 -1.35
N LEU A 279 -22.70 -4.37 -2.07
CA LEU A 279 -22.57 -5.83 -2.02
C LEU A 279 -21.23 -6.33 -2.60
N GLY A 280 -20.64 -5.56 -3.50
CA GLY A 280 -19.33 -5.78 -4.09
C GLY A 280 -18.14 -5.38 -3.21
N LEU A 281 -18.37 -4.65 -2.12
CA LEU A 281 -17.31 -4.27 -1.19
C LEU A 281 -16.87 -5.49 -0.36
N PRO A 282 -15.56 -5.64 -0.08
CA PRO A 282 -15.06 -6.68 0.81
C PRO A 282 -15.74 -6.57 2.18
N ARG A 283 -16.52 -7.60 2.56
CA ARG A 283 -17.10 -7.67 3.90
C ARG A 283 -15.97 -7.88 4.90
N ARG A 284 -15.87 -7.00 5.90
CA ARG A 284 -15.10 -7.27 7.13
C ARG A 284 -15.83 -8.38 7.88
N GLY A 285 -15.36 -9.62 7.71
CA GLY A 285 -15.80 -10.78 8.48
C GLY A 285 -16.31 -11.95 7.64
N GLY A 286 -15.65 -13.11 7.79
CA GLY A 286 -16.31 -14.41 7.62
C GLY A 286 -15.96 -15.27 6.40
N ALA A 287 -14.91 -14.98 5.64
CA ALA A 287 -14.45 -15.94 4.61
C ALA A 287 -13.40 -16.88 5.21
N ARG A 288 -13.87 -17.95 5.87
CA ARG A 288 -13.09 -19.20 5.96
C ARG A 288 -12.74 -19.61 4.52
N PRO A 289 -11.48 -19.91 4.18
CA PRO A 289 -11.18 -20.66 2.98
C PRO A 289 -11.66 -22.10 3.24
N ASP A 290 -12.86 -22.42 2.79
CA ASP A 290 -13.29 -23.82 2.68
C ASP A 290 -12.41 -24.52 1.63
N GLY A 291 -11.72 -25.57 2.07
CA GLY A 291 -11.51 -26.74 1.22
C GLY A 291 -10.22 -26.81 0.40
N ALA A 292 -9.06 -26.54 0.99
CA ALA A 292 -7.88 -27.36 0.70
C ALA A 292 -7.51 -28.06 2.00
N ARG A 293 -8.01 -29.29 2.20
CA ARG A 293 -7.46 -30.19 3.21
C ARG A 293 -5.95 -30.32 2.90
N PRO A 294 -5.04 -29.91 3.78
CA PRO A 294 -3.71 -30.48 3.76
C PRO A 294 -3.92 -31.96 4.08
N GLU A 295 -3.54 -32.81 3.16
CA GLU A 295 -3.34 -34.22 3.45
C GLU A 295 -2.41 -34.29 4.66
N ALA A 296 -2.94 -34.77 5.77
CA ALA A 296 -2.20 -34.93 7.00
C ALA A 296 -1.11 -35.97 6.74
N ALA A 297 0.13 -35.50 6.53
CA ALA A 297 1.29 -36.33 6.73
C ALA A 297 1.31 -36.71 8.22
N GLN A 298 0.96 -37.97 8.50
CA GLN A 298 1.15 -38.59 9.79
C GLN A 298 2.63 -38.49 10.19
N PRO A 299 2.96 -38.19 11.46
CA PRO A 299 4.31 -38.35 11.97
C PRO A 299 4.57 -39.85 12.17
N ASP A 300 5.22 -40.48 11.19
CA ASP A 300 5.80 -41.81 11.40
C ASP A 300 7.03 -41.70 12.30
N ALA A 301 7.02 -42.59 13.28
CA ALA A 301 7.97 -42.71 14.37
C ALA A 301 9.39 -43.11 13.89
N LEU A 302 10.38 -42.62 14.64
CA LEU A 302 11.65 -43.28 15.00
C LEU A 302 12.41 -44.05 13.89
N HIS A 303 13.52 -43.46 13.42
CA HIS A 303 14.75 -44.22 13.18
C HIS A 303 15.99 -43.42 13.64
N PRO A 304 16.93 -44.04 14.37
CA PRO A 304 18.09 -43.38 14.97
C PRO A 304 19.26 -43.20 13.97
N ALA A 305 20.17 -42.29 14.34
CA ALA A 305 21.41 -41.99 13.63
C ALA A 305 22.38 -43.20 13.56
N PRO A 306 23.25 -43.29 12.55
CA PRO A 306 24.28 -44.32 12.48
C PRO A 306 25.49 -44.00 13.38
N ASP A 307 25.89 -45.00 14.15
CA ASP A 307 26.98 -45.01 15.13
C ASP A 307 28.39 -44.93 14.52
N ALA A 308 29.29 -44.28 15.26
CA ALA A 308 30.74 -44.33 15.12
C ALA A 308 31.30 -45.62 15.79
N PRO A 309 32.44 -46.17 15.33
CA PRO A 309 32.94 -47.44 15.82
C PRO A 309 33.66 -47.36 17.19
N ASP A 310 33.46 -48.42 17.96
CA ASP A 310 33.91 -48.66 19.34
C ASP A 310 35.43 -48.69 19.57
N ALA A 311 35.84 -48.22 20.75
CA ALA A 311 37.13 -48.49 21.37
C ALA A 311 37.00 -49.67 22.35
N PRO A 312 37.98 -50.60 22.42
CA PRO A 312 37.88 -51.77 23.29
C PRO A 312 38.42 -51.54 24.72
N ASP A 313 37.94 -52.42 25.60
CA ASP A 313 38.10 -52.52 27.05
C ASP A 313 39.54 -52.42 27.60
N ALA A 314 39.62 -51.87 28.82
CA ALA A 314 40.81 -51.87 29.67
C ALA A 314 40.97 -53.19 30.44
N PRO A 315 42.21 -53.61 30.76
CA PRO A 315 42.48 -54.48 31.89
C PRO A 315 43.44 -53.88 32.94
N ASP A 316 43.12 -54.21 34.19
CA ASP A 316 43.92 -54.35 35.42
C ASP A 316 45.29 -53.65 35.60
N ALA A 317 45.42 -52.95 36.73
CA ALA A 317 46.68 -52.47 37.32
C ALA A 317 47.51 -53.63 37.93
N PRO A 318 48.85 -53.48 38.13
CA PRO A 318 49.31 -53.00 39.45
C PRO A 318 50.68 -52.25 39.50
N ALA A 319 50.94 -51.69 40.70
CA ALA A 319 52.22 -51.40 41.38
C ALA A 319 53.11 -50.21 40.95
N GLY A 320 53.50 -49.38 41.96
CA GLY A 320 54.47 -48.26 41.87
C GLY A 320 55.95 -48.72 41.80
N PRO A 321 56.98 -47.93 42.23
CA PRO A 321 56.95 -46.65 42.98
C PRO A 321 57.93 -45.54 42.49
N SER A 322 57.79 -44.35 43.11
CA SER A 322 58.86 -43.41 43.52
C SER A 322 59.70 -42.63 42.49
N ARG A 323 59.74 -41.29 42.62
CA ARG A 323 60.87 -40.49 43.16
C ARG A 323 60.76 -38.99 42.81
N VAL A 324 60.90 -38.17 43.85
CA VAL A 324 61.38 -36.77 43.78
C VAL A 324 62.86 -36.78 44.15
N PRO A 325 63.71 -35.94 43.54
CA PRO A 325 64.46 -34.91 44.27
C PRO A 325 64.47 -33.58 43.49
N ASP A 326 64.11 -32.43 44.06
CA ASP A 326 64.84 -31.58 45.02
C ASP A 326 66.18 -31.02 44.50
N GLY A 327 66.32 -29.68 44.54
CA GLY A 327 67.63 -29.02 44.44
C GLY A 327 67.70 -27.66 43.72
N ARG A 328 67.59 -26.59 44.53
CA ARG A 328 68.32 -25.29 44.52
C ARG A 328 67.56 -24.01 44.12
N LEU A 329 67.41 -23.14 45.12
CA LEU A 329 67.12 -21.69 45.12
C LEU A 329 68.45 -20.86 45.12
N PRO A 330 68.44 -19.51 45.20
CA PRO A 330 68.11 -18.42 44.24
C PRO A 330 69.40 -17.53 44.05
N PRO A 331 69.46 -16.19 43.71
CA PRO A 331 68.42 -15.17 43.49
C PRO A 331 68.66 -14.14 42.34
N GLU A 332 67.73 -13.18 42.28
CA GLU A 332 67.84 -11.78 41.82
C GLU A 332 67.43 -11.34 40.40
N ALA A 333 66.87 -10.12 40.42
CA ALA A 333 66.69 -9.12 39.39
C ALA A 333 65.36 -9.13 38.62
N GLY A 334 64.61 -8.04 38.84
CA GLY A 334 63.21 -7.89 38.50
C GLY A 334 62.90 -7.88 37.01
N ARG A 335 61.72 -8.40 36.69
CA ARG A 335 61.05 -8.16 35.40
C ARG A 335 59.81 -7.31 35.62
N ARG A 336 59.95 -6.06 35.20
CA ARG A 336 58.84 -5.21 34.76
C ARG A 336 58.34 -5.74 33.42
N ASP A 337 57.03 -5.63 33.23
CA ASP A 337 56.31 -5.86 31.97
C ASP A 337 56.95 -5.12 30.79
N PRO A 338 57.10 -5.75 29.61
CA PRO A 338 57.30 -5.05 28.37
C PRO A 338 56.02 -5.10 27.54
N MET A 339 55.18 -4.11 27.78
CA MET A 339 54.47 -3.39 26.73
C MET A 339 55.53 -2.74 25.81
N ALA A 340 55.87 -3.38 24.69
CA ALA A 340 56.56 -2.75 23.56
C ALA A 340 56.77 -3.76 22.41
N ALA A 341 55.84 -3.80 21.44
CA ALA A 341 56.14 -3.96 20.01
C ALA A 341 54.85 -4.16 19.19
N ALA A 342 54.03 -3.12 19.11
CA ALA A 342 53.11 -2.92 17.98
C ALA A 342 52.71 -1.44 17.90
N SER A 343 53.71 -0.54 17.88
CA SER A 343 53.50 0.84 17.48
C SER A 343 53.88 0.99 16.02
N ARG A 344 52.90 1.33 15.17
CA ARG A 344 52.96 2.41 14.16
C ARG A 344 51.91 2.18 13.07
N ALA A 345 50.70 2.67 13.31
CA ALA A 345 49.91 3.46 12.35
C ALA A 345 48.54 3.81 12.97
N GLY A 346 48.26 5.12 13.09
CA GLY A 346 46.89 5.64 13.20
C GLY A 346 46.43 6.16 14.56
N ASP A 347 46.94 7.31 14.99
CA ASP A 347 46.33 8.13 16.06
C ASP A 347 45.21 9.02 15.49
N GLY A 348 44.02 8.91 16.08
CA GLY A 348 42.89 9.84 15.91
C GLY A 348 41.96 9.74 17.13
N PRO A 349 41.52 10.85 17.75
CA PRO A 349 40.99 10.84 19.11
C PRO A 349 39.56 10.26 19.19
N ARG A 350 39.37 9.33 20.14
CA ARG A 350 38.05 8.82 20.56
C ARG A 350 37.25 9.95 21.23
N GLN A 351 36.36 10.60 20.49
CA GLN A 351 35.39 11.53 21.06
C GLN A 351 34.24 10.78 21.72
N ALA A 352 34.02 11.05 23.01
CA ALA A 352 32.84 10.64 23.75
C ALA A 352 31.60 11.33 23.16
N TRP A 353 30.59 10.55 22.76
CA TRP A 353 29.32 11.06 22.26
C TRP A 353 28.62 11.91 23.33
N ARG A 354 28.28 13.16 22.98
CA ARG A 354 27.34 14.03 23.71
C ARG A 354 26.07 14.18 22.90
N CYS A 355 24.91 14.27 23.57
CA CYS A 355 23.64 14.59 22.93
C CYS A 355 23.66 16.02 22.36
N PRO A 356 23.22 16.26 21.10
CA PRO A 356 23.10 17.60 20.54
C PRO A 356 21.99 18.41 21.26
N THR A 357 22.20 19.71 21.43
CA THR A 357 21.18 20.65 21.92
C THR A 357 20.75 21.59 20.79
N GLU A 358 19.57 22.22 20.92
CA GLU A 358 18.85 23.00 19.90
C GLU A 358 19.60 24.21 19.27
N ARG A 359 20.89 24.39 19.52
CA ARG A 359 21.72 25.50 19.00
C ARG A 359 22.91 25.07 18.14
N ASP A 360 23.09 23.79 17.85
CA ASP A 360 24.17 23.35 16.96
C ASP A 360 23.75 23.50 15.48
N PRO A 361 24.60 24.12 14.62
CA PRO A 361 24.36 24.15 13.18
C PRO A 361 24.43 22.73 12.60
N PRO A 362 23.60 22.38 11.59
CA PRO A 362 23.57 21.03 11.05
C PRO A 362 24.94 20.67 10.46
N PRO A 363 25.49 19.48 10.78
CA PRO A 363 26.77 19.06 10.21
C PRO A 363 26.62 18.92 8.69
N VAL A 364 27.51 19.59 7.97
CA VAL A 364 27.62 19.49 6.51
C VAL A 364 28.00 18.06 6.16
N ALA A 365 27.09 17.37 5.45
CA ALA A 365 27.22 15.96 5.10
C ALA A 365 28.31 15.73 4.04
N SER A 366 29.21 14.78 4.30
CA SER A 366 30.00 14.13 3.24
C SER A 366 29.09 13.17 2.43
N PRO A 367 29.30 13.00 1.11
CA PRO A 367 28.22 12.55 0.23
C PRO A 367 27.86 11.06 0.28
N ASP A 368 28.76 10.14 0.65
CA ASP A 368 28.55 8.72 0.27
C ASP A 368 28.15 7.75 1.41
N ASN A 369 28.45 8.05 2.69
CA ASN A 369 28.18 7.12 3.81
C ASN A 369 26.92 7.49 4.64
N GLY A 370 26.21 8.55 4.25
CA GLY A 370 25.11 9.10 5.04
C GLY A 370 23.80 8.33 4.95
N ARG A 371 23.53 7.65 3.81
CA ARG A 371 22.24 6.97 3.57
C ARG A 371 22.19 5.56 4.17
N THR A 372 23.29 4.82 4.16
CA THR A 372 23.38 3.49 4.75
C THR A 372 23.35 3.54 6.28
N ALA A 373 24.11 4.46 6.87
CA ALA A 373 24.05 4.75 8.31
C ALA A 373 22.64 5.21 8.73
N ALA A 374 21.93 5.95 7.86
CA ALA A 374 20.54 6.34 8.10
C ALA A 374 19.56 5.14 8.06
N LEU A 375 19.83 4.12 7.25
CA LEU A 375 18.99 2.93 7.15
C LEU A 375 19.16 1.98 8.34
N SER A 376 20.41 1.74 8.77
CA SER A 376 20.73 1.01 10.01
C SER A 376 20.08 1.70 11.23
N LEU A 377 20.12 3.03 11.27
CA LEU A 377 19.43 3.83 12.29
C LEU A 377 17.91 3.69 12.22
N GLN A 378 17.31 3.71 11.03
CA GLN A 378 15.87 3.52 10.86
C GLN A 378 15.41 2.13 11.34
N LEU A 379 16.19 1.09 11.05
CA LEU A 379 15.94 -0.29 11.52
C LEU A 379 16.00 -0.38 13.04
N THR A 380 17.01 0.25 13.64
CA THR A 380 17.12 0.29 15.10
C THR A 380 15.93 1.02 15.74
N LEU A 381 15.46 2.13 15.14
CA LEU A 381 14.31 2.89 15.63
C LEU A 381 13.00 2.10 15.50
N ALA A 382 12.83 1.38 14.38
CA ALA A 382 11.74 0.44 14.16
C ALA A 382 11.60 -0.56 15.31
N HIS A 383 12.70 -1.27 15.59
CA HIS A 383 12.71 -2.33 16.58
C HIS A 383 12.47 -1.80 17.98
N ARG A 384 13.00 -0.61 18.31
CA ARG A 384 12.70 0.05 19.60
C ARG A 384 11.21 0.32 19.76
N GLU A 385 10.54 0.81 18.73
CA GLU A 385 9.10 1.07 18.76
C GLU A 385 8.28 -0.22 18.86
N LEU A 386 8.67 -1.28 18.14
CA LEU A 386 8.01 -2.58 18.22
C LEU A 386 8.18 -3.23 19.60
N ARG A 387 9.39 -3.16 20.19
CA ARG A 387 9.66 -3.58 21.57
C ARG A 387 8.78 -2.83 22.57
N ARG A 388 8.66 -1.50 22.42
CA ARG A 388 7.79 -0.66 23.27
C ARG A 388 6.32 -1.08 23.18
N ARG A 389 5.78 -1.25 21.97
CA ARG A 389 4.38 -1.68 21.77
C ARG A 389 4.11 -3.07 22.33
N LEU A 390 5.04 -4.01 22.18
CA LEU A 390 4.91 -5.35 22.76
C LEU A 390 4.88 -5.29 24.30
N ALA A 391 5.76 -4.50 24.91
CA ALA A 391 5.78 -4.30 26.36
C ALA A 391 4.46 -3.69 26.86
N GLU A 392 3.87 -2.76 26.12
CA GLU A 392 2.58 -2.15 26.45
C GLU A 392 1.42 -3.15 26.36
N VAL A 393 1.35 -3.96 25.30
CA VAL A 393 0.31 -5.00 25.17
C VAL A 393 0.43 -6.01 26.32
N ARG A 394 1.64 -6.47 26.64
CA ARG A 394 1.90 -7.41 27.74
C ARG A 394 1.55 -6.82 29.11
N ALA A 395 1.94 -5.57 29.39
CA ALA A 395 1.64 -4.92 30.66
C ALA A 395 0.14 -4.72 30.90
N ASN A 396 -0.64 -4.47 29.83
CA ASN A 396 -2.08 -4.29 29.93
C ASN A 396 -2.86 -5.62 30.02
N LEU A 397 -2.26 -6.75 29.63
CA LEU A 397 -2.86 -8.07 29.82
C LEU A 397 -2.94 -8.47 31.30
N GLY A 398 -1.96 -8.05 32.11
CA GLY A 398 -1.87 -8.37 33.55
C GLY A 398 -2.65 -7.45 34.50
N ARG A 399 -3.46 -6.51 34.00
CA ARG A 399 -4.26 -5.59 34.85
C ARG A 399 -5.74 -6.00 34.93
N PRO A 400 -6.37 -5.96 36.13
CA PRO A 400 -7.81 -6.17 36.29
C PRO A 400 -8.63 -5.13 35.54
N ARG A 401 -9.78 -5.53 34.99
CA ARG A 401 -10.59 -4.68 34.09
C ARG A 401 -11.90 -4.19 34.71
N PRO A 402 -12.36 -2.96 34.38
CA PRO A 402 -13.78 -2.64 34.35
C PRO A 402 -14.46 -3.34 33.16
N ALA A 403 -15.74 -3.69 33.31
CA ALA A 403 -16.50 -4.46 32.31
C ALA A 403 -16.70 -3.69 30.99
N GLY A 404 -16.51 -4.36 29.85
CA GLY A 404 -16.92 -3.88 28.51
C GLY A 404 -15.87 -3.17 27.67
N ASP A 405 -14.59 -3.33 27.97
CA ASP A 405 -13.53 -2.59 27.28
C ASP A 405 -12.90 -3.48 26.17
N ASP A 406 -13.18 -3.22 24.89
CA ASP A 406 -12.63 -4.00 23.74
C ASP A 406 -11.25 -3.48 23.28
N HIS A 407 -10.75 -2.43 23.93
CA HIS A 407 -9.53 -1.76 23.48
C HIS A 407 -8.29 -2.67 23.54
N LEU A 408 -8.11 -3.51 24.57
CA LEU A 408 -6.92 -4.38 24.68
C LEU A 408 -6.75 -5.35 23.51
N LEU A 409 -7.83 -6.04 23.11
CA LEU A 409 -7.80 -6.98 21.97
C LEU A 409 -7.48 -6.23 20.67
N THR A 410 -8.03 -5.01 20.53
CA THR A 410 -7.74 -4.12 19.40
C THR A 410 -6.25 -3.73 19.36
N HIS A 411 -5.64 -3.38 20.50
CA HIS A 411 -4.21 -3.07 20.58
C HIS A 411 -3.33 -4.29 20.27
N CYS A 412 -3.73 -5.48 20.73
CA CYS A 412 -3.03 -6.73 20.42
C CYS A 412 -3.04 -7.03 18.92
N LEU A 413 -4.20 -6.91 18.26
CA LEU A 413 -4.31 -7.10 16.81
C LEU A 413 -3.55 -6.04 16.00
N ALA A 414 -3.59 -4.78 16.47
CA ALA A 414 -2.84 -3.68 15.86
C ALA A 414 -1.32 -3.92 15.94
N PHE A 415 -0.82 -4.40 17.09
CA PHE A 415 0.57 -4.79 17.24
C PHE A 415 0.94 -5.95 16.30
N CYS A 416 0.12 -7.02 16.25
CA CYS A 416 0.36 -8.14 15.35
C CYS A 416 0.43 -7.69 13.88
N THR A 417 -0.41 -6.73 13.49
CA THR A 417 -0.40 -6.16 12.12
C THR A 417 0.87 -5.35 11.87
N ALA A 418 1.28 -4.51 12.83
CA ALA A 418 2.49 -3.70 12.70
C ALA A 418 3.75 -4.58 12.57
N LEU A 419 3.88 -5.63 13.38
CA LEU A 419 5.04 -6.53 13.31
C LEU A 419 5.07 -7.35 12.01
N THR A 420 3.91 -7.80 11.51
CA THR A 420 3.86 -8.49 10.21
C THR A 420 4.27 -7.57 9.06
N ASN A 421 3.82 -6.32 9.05
CA ASN A 421 4.19 -5.37 8.00
C ASN A 421 5.68 -5.01 8.04
N HIS A 422 6.27 -4.95 9.23
CA HIS A 422 7.70 -4.72 9.44
C HIS A 422 8.53 -5.83 8.77
N HIS A 423 8.32 -7.09 9.15
CA HIS A 423 9.07 -8.21 8.57
C HIS A 423 8.81 -8.40 7.07
N GLN A 424 7.57 -8.19 6.59
CA GLN A 424 7.30 -8.22 5.14
C GLN A 424 8.03 -7.11 4.39
N GLY A 425 8.15 -5.92 4.99
CA GLY A 425 8.93 -4.83 4.43
C GLY A 425 10.43 -5.16 4.32
N GLU A 426 10.94 -5.94 5.27
CA GLU A 426 12.31 -6.46 5.25
C GLU A 426 12.48 -7.54 4.17
N ASP A 427 11.63 -8.56 4.16
CA ASP A 427 11.70 -9.68 3.22
C ASP A 427 11.61 -9.23 1.76
N ASP A 428 10.55 -8.48 1.44
CA ASP A 428 10.23 -8.08 0.06
C ASP A 428 11.04 -6.85 -0.40
N GLY A 429 11.55 -6.08 0.56
CA GLY A 429 12.22 -4.79 0.32
C GLY A 429 13.71 -4.82 0.64
N LEU A 430 14.04 -4.67 1.92
CA LEU A 430 15.42 -4.50 2.41
C LEU A 430 16.31 -5.67 2.01
N PHE A 431 15.90 -6.90 2.34
CA PHE A 431 16.68 -8.12 2.15
C PHE A 431 16.78 -8.47 0.67
N ALA A 432 15.67 -8.34 -0.07
CA ALA A 432 15.68 -8.52 -1.51
C ALA A 432 16.67 -7.58 -2.22
N GLN A 433 16.84 -6.34 -1.73
CA GLN A 433 17.84 -5.43 -2.25
C GLN A 433 19.26 -5.77 -1.78
N LEU A 434 19.45 -6.07 -0.50
CA LEU A 434 20.75 -6.48 0.03
C LEU A 434 21.30 -7.71 -0.67
N LEU A 435 20.47 -8.71 -0.99
CA LEU A 435 20.91 -9.89 -1.75
C LEU A 435 21.37 -9.59 -3.18
N ARG A 436 20.81 -8.55 -3.81
CA ARG A 436 21.24 -8.13 -5.16
C ARG A 436 22.61 -7.47 -5.13
N GLU A 437 22.87 -6.67 -4.11
CA GLU A 437 24.11 -5.89 -3.98
C GLU A 437 25.22 -6.69 -3.27
N ARG A 438 24.85 -7.56 -2.33
CA ARG A 438 25.72 -8.36 -1.46
C ARG A 438 25.23 -9.82 -1.38
N PRO A 439 25.44 -10.63 -2.44
CA PRO A 439 25.05 -12.04 -2.44
C PRO A 439 25.74 -12.88 -1.34
N ASP A 440 26.87 -12.40 -0.81
CA ASP A 440 27.59 -13.01 0.32
C ASP A 440 26.76 -13.07 1.61
N LEU A 441 25.74 -12.21 1.75
CA LEU A 441 24.83 -12.19 2.89
C LEU A 441 23.69 -13.21 2.80
N ALA A 442 23.63 -14.02 1.73
CA ALA A 442 22.57 -15.01 1.53
C ALA A 442 22.34 -15.95 2.74
N PRO A 443 23.37 -16.49 3.41
CA PRO A 443 23.16 -17.34 4.59
C PRO A 443 22.56 -16.56 5.78
N THR A 444 22.97 -15.30 5.98
CA THR A 444 22.46 -14.43 7.04
C THR A 444 21.00 -14.08 6.80
N ILE A 445 20.65 -13.68 5.58
CA ILE A 445 19.28 -13.31 5.21
C ILE A 445 18.36 -14.54 5.25
N ALA A 446 18.81 -15.70 4.78
CA ALA A 446 18.02 -16.93 4.88
C ALA A 446 17.63 -17.25 6.33
N LYS A 447 18.56 -17.06 7.28
CA LYS A 447 18.29 -17.24 8.70
C LYS A 447 17.29 -16.21 9.25
N LEU A 448 17.39 -14.94 8.84
CA LEU A 448 16.44 -13.90 9.25
C LEU A 448 15.02 -14.16 8.70
N VAL A 449 14.91 -14.60 7.45
CA VAL A 449 13.63 -15.01 6.83
C VAL A 449 13.04 -16.23 7.54
N GLU A 450 13.89 -17.18 7.97
CA GLU A 450 13.45 -18.32 8.79
C GLU A 450 12.87 -17.87 10.13
N ASP A 451 13.56 -16.94 10.83
CA ASP A 451 13.06 -16.32 12.06
C ASP A 451 11.70 -15.61 11.84
N HIS A 452 11.52 -14.92 10.71
CA HIS A 452 10.23 -14.31 10.34
C HIS A 452 9.11 -15.35 10.22
N GLY A 453 9.43 -16.54 9.70
CA GLY A 453 8.51 -17.68 9.64
C GLY A 453 8.03 -18.11 11.04
N PHE A 454 8.94 -18.24 12.00
CA PHE A 454 8.61 -18.58 13.39
C PHE A 454 7.76 -17.49 14.06
N ILE A 455 8.13 -16.21 13.87
CA ILE A 455 7.37 -15.09 14.42
C ILE A 455 5.96 -15.03 13.81
N SER A 456 5.82 -15.23 12.51
CA SER A 456 4.53 -15.25 11.81
C SER A 456 3.61 -16.35 12.34
N ALA A 457 4.15 -17.54 12.65
CA ALA A 457 3.39 -18.62 13.25
C ALA A 457 2.83 -18.24 14.64
N ILE A 458 3.65 -17.61 15.50
CA ILE A 458 3.20 -17.14 16.82
C ILE A 458 2.16 -16.02 16.69
N LEU A 459 2.39 -15.04 15.82
CA LEU A 459 1.43 -13.97 15.56
C LEU A 459 0.08 -14.49 15.08
N THR A 460 0.07 -15.55 14.28
CA THR A 460 -1.16 -16.22 13.83
C THR A 460 -1.89 -16.85 15.03
N ARG A 461 -1.18 -17.58 15.89
CA ARG A 461 -1.77 -18.13 17.13
C ARG A 461 -2.35 -17.05 18.04
N VAL A 462 -1.63 -15.94 18.25
CA VAL A 462 -2.10 -14.80 19.05
C VAL A 462 -3.38 -14.19 18.48
N ARG A 463 -3.46 -14.01 17.15
CA ARG A 463 -4.66 -13.50 16.48
C ARG A 463 -5.85 -14.43 16.65
N ASP A 464 -5.64 -15.74 16.50
CA ASP A 464 -6.69 -16.74 16.64
C ASP A 464 -7.25 -16.76 18.06
N LEU A 465 -6.37 -16.76 19.08
CA LEU A 465 -6.76 -16.68 20.49
C LEU A 465 -7.49 -15.37 20.81
N THR A 466 -7.03 -14.25 20.24
CA THR A 466 -7.66 -12.94 20.42
C THR A 466 -9.08 -12.90 19.83
N GLN A 467 -9.29 -13.56 18.69
CA GLN A 467 -10.61 -13.69 18.06
C GLN A 467 -11.53 -14.64 18.82
N GLN A 468 -10.99 -15.73 19.38
CA GLN A 468 -11.74 -16.67 20.21
C GLN A 468 -12.17 -16.04 21.54
N SER A 469 -11.29 -15.23 22.16
CA SER A 469 -11.59 -14.50 23.40
C SER A 469 -12.76 -13.52 23.24
N ALA A 470 -12.93 -12.93 22.07
CA ALA A 470 -14.08 -12.09 21.76
C ALA A 470 -15.42 -12.85 21.71
N ALA A 471 -15.39 -14.19 21.64
CA ALA A 471 -16.56 -15.06 21.53
C ALA A 471 -16.75 -16.01 22.74
N GLY A 472 -15.84 -16.00 23.73
CA GLY A 472 -15.71 -17.05 24.75
C GLY A 472 -15.45 -16.57 26.19
N SER A 473 -14.81 -17.42 27.00
CA SER A 473 -14.52 -17.18 28.43
C SER A 473 -13.27 -16.30 28.60
N PRO A 474 -13.39 -15.05 29.08
CA PRO A 474 -12.33 -14.04 28.93
C PRO A 474 -10.99 -14.35 29.61
N ASP A 475 -10.97 -15.07 30.72
CA ASP A 475 -9.77 -15.16 31.56
C ASP A 475 -8.77 -16.25 31.10
N ALA A 476 -9.27 -17.44 30.73
CA ALA A 476 -8.41 -18.54 30.24
C ALA A 476 -7.75 -18.20 28.89
N ASP A 477 -8.48 -17.50 28.02
CA ASP A 477 -7.98 -17.07 26.72
C ASP A 477 -6.90 -15.99 26.86
N ARG A 478 -6.99 -15.12 27.89
CA ARG A 478 -5.98 -14.10 28.17
C ARG A 478 -4.67 -14.68 28.66
N GLU A 479 -4.70 -15.69 29.51
CA GLU A 479 -3.48 -16.39 29.92
C GLU A 479 -2.81 -17.08 28.72
N ALA A 480 -3.58 -17.65 27.81
CA ALA A 480 -3.06 -18.25 26.59
C ALA A 480 -2.41 -17.18 25.68
N ILE A 481 -3.06 -16.03 25.48
CA ILE A 481 -2.51 -14.90 24.72
C ILE A 481 -1.22 -14.39 25.37
N ALA A 482 -1.19 -14.25 26.70
CA ALA A 482 -0.01 -13.79 27.42
C ALA A 482 1.19 -14.74 27.23
N ARG A 483 0.97 -16.06 27.32
CA ARG A 483 2.01 -17.06 27.08
C ARG A 483 2.60 -16.99 25.66
N GLU A 484 1.75 -16.85 24.64
CA GLU A 484 2.23 -16.72 23.26
C GLU A 484 3.00 -15.39 23.05
N LEU A 485 2.55 -14.29 23.66
CA LEU A 485 3.26 -13.00 23.60
C LEU A 485 4.59 -13.00 24.37
N ASP A 486 4.70 -13.78 25.44
CA ASP A 486 5.97 -13.99 26.16
C ASP A 486 6.96 -14.78 25.30
N GLY A 487 6.50 -15.83 24.62
CA GLY A 487 7.28 -16.57 23.63
C GLY A 487 7.73 -15.70 22.46
N LEU A 488 6.82 -14.86 21.95
CA LEU A 488 7.11 -13.88 20.90
C LEU A 488 8.19 -12.88 21.35
N ALA A 489 8.09 -12.35 22.57
CA ALA A 489 9.06 -11.39 23.09
C ALA A 489 10.48 -11.98 23.17
N ALA A 490 10.60 -13.25 23.58
CA ALA A 490 11.89 -13.93 23.65
C ALA A 490 12.53 -14.08 22.25
N ILE A 491 11.74 -14.51 21.27
CA ILE A 491 12.22 -14.68 19.90
C ILE A 491 12.58 -13.33 19.27
N MET A 492 11.70 -12.33 19.39
CA MET A 492 11.93 -10.99 18.85
C MET A 492 13.20 -10.36 19.40
N GLU A 493 13.51 -10.53 20.67
CA GLU A 493 14.73 -9.95 21.25
C GLU A 493 16.00 -10.56 20.64
N SER A 494 16.01 -11.89 20.49
CA SER A 494 17.13 -12.59 19.84
C SER A 494 17.26 -12.27 18.36
N HIS A 495 16.13 -12.18 17.65
CA HIS A 495 16.03 -11.90 16.23
C HIS A 495 16.47 -10.47 15.90
N PHE A 496 15.84 -9.46 16.52
CA PHE A 496 16.22 -8.06 16.32
C PHE A 496 17.66 -7.78 16.70
N GLY A 497 18.14 -8.37 17.80
CA GLY A 497 19.55 -8.23 18.21
C GLY A 497 20.53 -8.89 17.23
N TYR A 498 20.15 -10.00 16.59
CA TYR A 498 20.96 -10.61 15.54
C TYR A 498 20.94 -9.77 14.27
N GLU A 499 19.77 -9.34 13.82
CA GLU A 499 19.58 -8.52 12.64
C GLU A 499 20.33 -7.18 12.73
N GLU A 500 20.14 -6.43 13.82
CA GLU A 500 20.81 -5.14 14.03
C GLU A 500 22.33 -5.28 13.94
N ARG A 501 22.91 -6.34 14.51
CA ARG A 501 24.36 -6.59 14.45
C ARG A 501 24.82 -7.05 13.07
N ALA A 502 24.09 -7.98 12.46
CA ALA A 502 24.47 -8.58 11.19
C ALA A 502 24.33 -7.59 10.02
N LEU A 503 23.28 -6.76 10.05
CA LEU A 503 23.00 -5.79 9.00
C LEU A 503 23.69 -4.46 9.23
N ALA A 504 23.92 -3.99 10.46
CA ALA A 504 24.75 -2.79 10.66
C ALA A 504 26.16 -3.01 10.09
N ALA A 505 26.77 -4.18 10.33
CA ALA A 505 28.07 -4.52 9.76
C ALA A 505 28.08 -4.57 8.23
N ALA A 506 26.97 -4.97 7.61
CA ALA A 506 26.84 -5.06 6.16
C ALA A 506 26.50 -3.71 5.49
N LEU A 507 25.67 -2.90 6.15
CA LEU A 507 25.21 -1.59 5.67
C LEU A 507 26.27 -0.51 5.87
N ASP A 508 27.04 -0.57 6.96
CA ASP A 508 28.08 0.42 7.26
C ASP A 508 29.40 0.16 6.48
N ALA A 509 29.53 -1.00 5.82
CA ALA A 509 30.71 -1.39 5.04
C ALA A 509 30.40 -1.51 3.53
N GLY A 510 30.58 -0.40 2.80
CA GLY A 510 30.90 -0.41 1.37
C GLY A 510 29.78 -0.79 0.40
N VAL A 511 28.64 -0.10 0.45
CA VAL A 511 27.65 -0.12 -0.62
C VAL A 511 27.69 1.25 -1.32
N ASP A 512 28.03 1.29 -2.60
CA ASP A 512 28.03 2.53 -3.39
C ASP A 512 26.60 3.11 -3.50
N ASP A 513 26.46 4.43 -3.35
CA ASP A 513 25.21 5.18 -3.09
C ASP A 513 24.26 5.29 -4.31
N ASP A 514 24.42 4.43 -5.31
CA ASP A 514 23.72 4.48 -6.60
C ASP A 514 22.32 3.84 -6.57
N GLY A 515 22.00 3.03 -5.54
CA GLY A 515 20.86 2.11 -5.56
C GLY A 515 19.65 2.46 -4.67
N TRP A 516 19.83 3.27 -3.62
CA TRP A 516 18.85 3.38 -2.52
C TRP A 516 17.98 4.64 -2.62
N SER A 517 17.01 4.64 -3.54
CA SER A 517 16.18 5.83 -3.84
C SER A 517 14.89 5.97 -3.00
N ARG A 518 14.65 5.11 -2.00
CA ARG A 518 13.39 5.13 -1.20
C ARG A 518 13.59 4.78 0.28
N PRO A 519 12.78 5.35 1.20
CA PRO A 519 12.73 4.88 2.58
C PRO A 519 12.22 3.45 2.60
N VAL A 520 13.03 2.55 3.17
CA VAL A 520 12.84 1.10 3.14
C VAL A 520 11.85 0.65 4.23
N LEU A 521 11.80 1.38 5.35
CA LEU A 521 10.93 1.06 6.48
C LEU A 521 9.76 2.05 6.55
N GLN A 522 8.55 1.58 6.29
CA GLN A 522 7.31 2.36 6.45
C GLN A 522 6.60 1.98 7.74
N PHE A 523 6.92 2.69 8.84
CA PHE A 523 6.05 2.67 10.02
C PHE A 523 4.81 3.49 9.72
N GLY A 524 3.68 2.80 9.56
CA GLY A 524 2.38 3.46 9.70
C GLY A 524 2.32 4.08 11.09
N THR A 525 2.40 5.40 11.16
CA THR A 525 2.11 6.14 12.39
C THR A 525 0.59 6.14 12.62
N PRO A 526 0.16 6.03 13.88
CA PRO A 526 -1.25 5.82 14.27
C PRO A 526 -2.20 6.96 13.90
#